data_AF-A0A4W3J1Y9-F1
#
_entry.id   AF-A0A4W3J1Y9-F1
#
_cell.length_a   1.000
_cell.length_b   1.000
_cell.length_c   1.000
_cell.angle_alpha   90.00
_cell.angle_beta   90.00
_cell.angle_gamma   90.00
#
_symmetry.space_group_name_H-M   'P 1'
#
loop_
_entity.id
_entity.type
_entity.pdbx_description
1 polymer ?
#
loop_
_entity_poly.entity_id
_entity_poly.type
_entity_poly.pdbx_seq_one_letter_code
_entity_poly.pdbx_strand_id
1 'polypeptide(L)'
;MSQYVRTWKEGTTVQWRGPFGGFPYKPNQYEQLLLLASGTGVTPMLPLLQSIVDNEEDETFVDVVCCCRTFPEVYLKPRLQELAAYWNIRTQFVLSEVSYQCEAQKRP
;
A
#
# COMPACT_ATOMS: atom_id res chain seq x y z
N MET A 1 21.77 4.79 3.45
CA MET A 1 21.10 4.80 2.14
C MET A 1 20.11 5.95 1.97
N SER A 2 19.09 6.11 2.82
CA SER A 2 18.09 7.19 2.69
C SER A 2 18.69 8.61 2.60
N GLN A 3 19.69 8.93 3.44
CA GLN A 3 20.37 10.23 3.39
C GLN A 3 21.13 10.44 2.07
N TYR A 4 21.66 9.38 1.46
CA TYR A 4 22.35 9.43 0.17
C TYR A 4 21.36 9.63 -0.98
N VAL A 5 20.21 8.93 -0.94
CA VAL A 5 19.12 9.14 -1.92
C VAL A 5 18.62 10.58 -1.88
N ARG A 6 18.58 11.19 -0.69
CA ARG A 6 18.12 12.57 -0.50
C ARG A 6 19.01 13.63 -1.17
N THR A 7 20.28 13.34 -1.45
CA THR A 7 21.20 14.30 -2.09
C THR A 7 21.16 14.26 -3.62
N TRP A 8 20.43 13.32 -4.21
CA TRP A 8 20.36 13.15 -5.66
C TRP A 8 19.69 14.34 -6.35
N LYS A 9 20.21 14.66 -7.54
CA LYS A 9 19.65 15.66 -8.45
C LYS A 9 19.39 15.02 -9.81
N GLU A 10 18.55 15.65 -10.61
CA GLU A 10 18.34 15.26 -12.00
C GLU A 10 19.70 15.14 -12.72
N GLY A 11 19.88 14.06 -13.49
CA GLY A 11 21.16 13.72 -14.15
C GLY A 11 22.14 12.90 -13.30
N THR A 12 21.85 12.63 -12.01
CA THR A 12 22.69 11.75 -11.18
C THR A 12 22.62 10.31 -11.71
N THR A 13 23.78 9.72 -12.03
CA THR A 13 23.85 8.31 -12.41
C THR A 13 23.87 7.42 -11.17
N VAL A 14 22.98 6.44 -11.13
CA VAL A 14 22.80 5.51 -10.01
C VAL A 14 22.85 4.08 -10.52
N GLN A 15 23.49 3.19 -9.75
CA GLN A 15 23.59 1.78 -10.09
C GLN A 15 22.45 1.01 -9.44
N TRP A 16 21.70 0.25 -10.25
CA TRP A 16 20.62 -0.60 -9.80
C TRP A 16 20.97 -2.07 -10.03
N ARG A 17 20.53 -2.95 -9.13
CA ARG A 17 20.58 -4.40 -9.27
C ARG A 17 19.24 -4.99 -8.82
N GLY A 18 18.79 -6.05 -9.48
CA GLY A 18 17.52 -6.71 -9.21
C GLY A 18 16.75 -7.03 -10.51
N PRO A 19 15.46 -7.43 -10.41
CA PRO A 19 14.65 -7.48 -9.19
C PRO A 19 15.10 -8.56 -8.21
N PHE A 20 14.91 -8.31 -6.92
CA PHE A 20 15.13 -9.29 -5.85
C PHE A 20 13.82 -9.50 -5.10
N GLY A 21 13.53 -10.74 -4.72
CA GLY A 21 12.31 -11.10 -4.02
C GLY A 21 12.08 -12.61 -4.00
N GLY A 22 11.02 -13.03 -3.33
CA GLY A 22 10.66 -14.44 -3.16
C GLY A 22 9.16 -14.65 -2.90
N PHE A 23 8.32 -13.72 -3.37
CA PHE A 23 6.86 -13.79 -3.22
C PHE A 23 6.20 -13.90 -4.60
N PRO A 24 6.22 -15.09 -5.24
CA PRO A 24 5.48 -15.33 -6.46
C PRO A 24 4.00 -15.48 -6.12
N TYR A 25 3.24 -14.42 -6.33
CA TYR A 25 1.78 -14.47 -6.24
C TYR A 25 1.20 -15.06 -7.53
N LYS A 26 0.24 -15.97 -7.40
CA LYS A 26 -0.57 -16.48 -8.51
C LYS A 26 -2.03 -16.08 -8.29
N PRO A 27 -2.78 -15.77 -9.38
CA PRO A 27 -4.20 -15.46 -9.25
C PRO A 27 -4.97 -16.57 -8.54
N ASN A 28 -5.89 -16.19 -7.66
CA ASN A 28 -6.71 -17.11 -6.86
C ASN A 28 -5.90 -18.12 -6.01
N GLN A 29 -4.62 -17.85 -5.74
CA GLN A 29 -3.81 -18.70 -4.85
C GLN A 29 -4.33 -18.69 -3.41
N TYR A 30 -4.99 -17.60 -3.01
CA TYR A 30 -5.56 -17.40 -1.69
C TYR A 30 -6.96 -16.82 -1.85
N GLU A 31 -7.91 -17.30 -1.06
CA GLU A 31 -9.27 -16.71 -1.02
C GLU A 31 -9.24 -15.32 -0.36
N GLN A 32 -8.43 -15.17 0.70
CA GLN A 32 -8.28 -13.92 1.44
C GLN A 32 -6.80 -13.65 1.76
N LEU A 33 -6.41 -12.38 1.63
CA LEU A 33 -5.08 -11.86 1.96
C LEU A 33 -5.20 -10.73 2.98
N LEU A 34 -4.46 -10.85 4.08
CA LEU A 34 -4.29 -9.77 5.06
C LEU A 34 -2.91 -9.13 4.87
N LEU A 35 -2.88 -7.86 4.47
CA LEU A 35 -1.67 -7.08 4.27
C LEU A 35 -1.50 -6.08 5.41
N LEU A 36 -0.50 -6.32 6.26
CA LEU A 36 -0.15 -5.43 7.36
C LEU A 36 1.05 -4.56 6.97
N ALA A 37 0.88 -3.24 7.04
CA ALA A 37 1.91 -2.29 6.68
C ALA A 37 2.05 -1.17 7.74
N SER A 38 3.28 -0.69 7.93
CA SER A 38 3.57 0.48 8.76
C SER A 38 4.54 1.41 8.04
N GLY A 39 4.24 2.71 8.01
CA GLY A 39 5.05 3.71 7.31
C GLY A 39 5.29 3.36 5.84
N THR A 40 6.56 3.33 5.42
CA THR A 40 6.95 3.00 4.04
C THR A 40 6.72 1.53 3.67
N GLY A 41 6.39 0.67 4.65
CA GLY A 41 6.08 -0.76 4.44
C GLY A 41 4.83 -1.02 3.59
N VAL A 42 4.05 0.02 3.26
CA VAL A 42 2.92 -0.07 2.31
C VAL A 42 3.37 -0.19 0.85
N THR A 43 4.59 0.24 0.53
CA THR A 43 5.14 0.26 -0.83
C THR A 43 5.08 -1.09 -1.56
N PRO A 44 5.50 -2.25 -0.97
CA PRO A 44 5.40 -3.54 -1.65
C PRO A 44 3.96 -4.04 -1.83
N MET A 45 3.00 -3.51 -1.06
CA MET A 45 1.60 -3.93 -1.16
C MET A 45 0.92 -3.33 -2.38
N LEU A 46 1.35 -2.14 -2.82
CA LEU A 46 0.73 -1.45 -3.94
C LEU A 46 0.79 -2.22 -5.27
N PRO A 47 1.95 -2.73 -5.75
CA PRO A 47 1.99 -3.50 -6.98
C PRO A 47 1.24 -4.83 -6.88
N LEU A 48 1.18 -5.44 -5.69
CA LEU A 48 0.38 -6.64 -5.46
C LEU A 48 -1.12 -6.36 -5.62
N LEU A 49 -1.63 -5.32 -4.94
CA LEU A 49 -3.03 -4.91 -5.06
C LEU A 49 -3.39 -4.54 -6.51
N GLN A 50 -2.51 -3.85 -7.22
CA GLN A 50 -2.69 -3.55 -8.64
C GLN A 50 -2.76 -4.82 -9.47
N SER A 51 -1.84 -5.77 -9.28
CA SER A 51 -1.86 -7.03 -10.03
C SER A 51 -3.11 -7.87 -9.82
N ILE A 52 -3.72 -7.80 -8.63
CA ILE A 52 -4.99 -8.48 -8.31
C ILE A 52 -6.14 -7.77 -9.02
N VAL A 53 -6.20 -6.44 -8.93
CA VAL A 53 -7.30 -5.64 -9.51
C VAL A 53 -7.27 -5.62 -11.03
N ASP A 54 -6.09 -5.58 -11.63
CA ASP A 54 -5.91 -5.53 -13.09
C ASP A 54 -6.24 -6.89 -13.75
N ASN A 55 -6.37 -7.97 -12.97
CA ASN A 55 -6.75 -9.28 -13.46
C ASN A 55 -8.22 -9.61 -13.12
N GLU A 56 -9.09 -9.57 -14.12
CA GLU A 56 -10.53 -9.87 -13.95
C GLU A 56 -10.81 -11.30 -13.49
N GLU A 57 -9.88 -12.24 -13.71
CA GLU A 57 -10.01 -13.63 -13.25
C GLU A 57 -9.60 -13.79 -11.78
N ASP A 58 -9.05 -12.77 -11.12
CA ASP A 58 -8.57 -12.85 -9.74
C ASP A 58 -9.62 -12.35 -8.74
N GLU A 59 -10.23 -13.30 -8.03
CA GLU A 59 -11.29 -13.05 -7.05
C GLU A 59 -10.76 -12.95 -5.61
N THR A 60 -9.45 -12.84 -5.44
CA THR A 60 -8.82 -12.78 -4.12
C THR A 60 -9.30 -11.54 -3.33
N PHE A 61 -9.84 -11.75 -2.13
CA PHE A 61 -10.17 -10.66 -1.22
C PHE A 61 -8.92 -10.16 -0.50
N VAL A 62 -8.76 -8.84 -0.38
CA VAL A 62 -7.59 -8.24 0.28
C VAL A 62 -8.01 -7.23 1.35
N ASP A 63 -7.60 -7.50 2.58
CA ASP A 63 -7.70 -6.57 3.71
C ASP A 63 -6.33 -5.91 3.94
N VAL A 64 -6.26 -4.59 3.77
CA VAL A 64 -5.05 -3.79 3.97
C VAL A 64 -5.17 -3.02 5.26
N VAL A 65 -4.26 -3.25 6.20
CA VAL A 65 -4.17 -2.49 7.45
C VAL A 65 -2.89 -1.65 7.43
N CYS A 66 -3.06 -0.34 7.43
CA CYS A 66 -1.97 0.62 7.44
C CYS A 66 -1.87 1.32 8.80
N CYS A 67 -0.74 1.14 9.47
CA CYS A 67 -0.41 1.79 10.73
C CYS A 67 0.45 3.03 10.51
N CYS A 68 0.05 4.17 11.07
CA CYS A 68 0.80 5.43 10.99
C CYS A 68 0.57 6.28 12.25
N ARG A 69 1.40 7.30 12.47
CA ARG A 69 1.24 8.18 13.65
C ARG A 69 0.02 9.07 13.49
N THR A 70 -0.01 9.84 12.40
CA THR A 70 -1.07 10.80 12.09
C THR A 70 -1.66 10.53 10.71
N PHE A 71 -2.89 10.98 10.46
CA PHE A 71 -3.57 10.75 9.18
C PHE A 71 -2.87 11.38 7.96
N PRO A 72 -2.24 12.57 8.04
CA PRO A 72 -1.46 13.13 6.93
C PRO A 72 -0.20 12.34 6.58
N GLU A 73 0.33 11.53 7.50
CA GLU A 73 1.53 10.71 7.28
C GLU A 73 1.26 9.42 6.50
N VAL A 74 0.01 9.13 6.14
CA VAL A 74 -0.34 7.97 5.31
C VAL A 74 0.23 8.15 3.91
N TYR A 75 1.33 7.45 3.62
CA TYR A 75 1.89 7.37 2.28
C TYR A 75 0.90 6.74 1.29
N LEU A 76 0.89 7.24 0.06
CA LEU A 76 0.10 6.69 -1.06
C LEU A 76 -1.41 6.64 -0.81
N LYS A 77 -1.92 7.45 0.13
CA LYS A 77 -3.33 7.48 0.51
C LYS A 77 -4.31 7.57 -0.68
N PRO A 78 -4.14 8.49 -1.66
CA PRO A 78 -5.07 8.58 -2.79
C PRO A 78 -5.15 7.27 -3.58
N ARG A 79 -4.00 6.64 -3.81
CA ARG A 79 -3.92 5.38 -4.56
C ARG A 79 -4.54 4.21 -3.80
N LEU A 80 -4.36 4.16 -2.48
CA LEU A 80 -5.03 3.16 -1.63
C LEU A 80 -6.54 3.37 -1.62
N GLN A 81 -7.02 4.62 -1.63
CA GLN A 81 -8.45 4.94 -1.70
C GLN A 81 -9.05 4.56 -3.05
N GLU A 82 -8.32 4.77 -4.15
CA GLU A 82 -8.73 4.29 -5.48
C GLU A 82 -8.84 2.76 -5.52
N LEU A 83 -7.86 2.05 -4.96
CA LEU A 83 -7.89 0.58 -4.90
C LEU A 83 -9.00 0.07 -3.96
N ALA A 84 -9.30 0.79 -2.87
CA ALA A 84 -10.40 0.45 -1.97
C ALA A 84 -11.80 0.66 -2.58
N ALA A 85 -11.90 1.25 -3.78
CA ALA A 85 -13.18 1.33 -4.50
C ALA A 85 -13.58 0.00 -5.15
N TYR A 86 -12.64 -0.94 -5.31
CA TYR A 86 -12.91 -2.26 -5.84
C TYR A 86 -13.59 -3.15 -4.79
N TRP A 87 -14.47 -4.04 -5.24
CA TRP A 87 -15.34 -4.85 -4.39
C TRP A 87 -14.57 -5.84 -3.49
N ASN A 88 -13.39 -6.28 -3.94
CA ASN A 88 -12.55 -7.25 -3.25
C ASN A 88 -11.46 -6.61 -2.37
N ILE A 89 -11.35 -5.28 -2.30
CA ILE A 89 -10.33 -4.60 -1.49
C ILE A 89 -10.96 -3.84 -0.33
N ARG A 90 -10.42 -4.01 0.87
CA ARG A 90 -10.74 -3.19 2.04
C ARG A 90 -9.48 -2.56 2.60
N THR A 91 -9.56 -1.30 3.00
CA THR A 91 -8.44 -0.58 3.61
C THR A 91 -8.84 -0.01 4.96
N GLN A 92 -7.99 -0.23 5.97
CA GLN A 92 -8.14 0.25 7.33
C GLN A 92 -6.90 1.06 7.72
N PHE A 93 -7.12 2.24 8.29
CA PHE A 93 -6.05 3.10 8.80
C PHE A 93 -6.07 3.08 10.33
N VAL A 94 -4.95 2.68 10.93
CA VAL A 94 -4.75 2.67 12.38
C VAL A 94 -3.79 3.78 12.73
N LEU A 95 -4.25 4.72 13.58
CA LEU A 95 -3.50 5.89 14.00
C LEU A 95 -3.00 5.70 15.43
N SER A 96 -1.70 5.89 15.67
CA SER A 96 -1.16 5.86 17.05
C SER A 96 -1.40 7.17 17.81
N GLU A 97 -1.44 8.30 17.11
CA GLU A 97 -1.78 9.60 17.66
C GLU A 97 -3.09 10.08 17.03
N VAL A 98 -4.16 10.10 17.83
CA VAL A 98 -5.46 10.57 17.37
C VAL A 98 -5.48 12.09 17.46
N SER A 99 -5.24 12.77 16.34
CA SER A 99 -5.65 14.16 16.19
C SER A 99 -7.18 14.21 16.08
N TYR A 100 -7.86 14.99 16.94
CA TYR A 100 -9.32 15.15 17.04
C TYR A 100 -10.02 15.68 15.76
N GLN A 101 -9.36 15.67 14.60
CA GLN A 101 -9.93 16.07 13.32
C GLN A 101 -10.53 14.90 12.52
N CYS A 102 -10.52 13.68 13.06
CA CYS A 102 -11.23 12.53 12.49
C CYS A 102 -12.74 12.57 12.84
N GLU A 103 -13.41 13.67 12.54
CA GLU A 103 -14.86 13.67 12.39
C GLU A 103 -15.19 13.64 10.90
N ALA A 104 -16.07 12.72 10.52
CA ALA A 104 -16.70 12.61 9.20
C ALA A 104 -15.87 12.02 8.05
N GLN A 105 -15.55 10.72 8.16
CA GLN A 105 -15.70 9.84 6.99
C GLN A 105 -16.42 8.54 7.42
N LYS A 106 -17.64 8.71 7.95
CA LYS A 106 -18.61 7.62 8.00
C LYS A 106 -18.95 7.27 6.55
N ARG A 107 -18.65 6.03 6.19
CA ARG A 107 -19.07 5.36 4.96
C ARG A 107 -20.61 5.54 4.82
N PRO A 108 -21.15 5.93 3.65
CA PRO A 108 -22.60 5.92 3.42
C PRO A 108 -23.18 4.51 3.56
#